data_AF-A0A523TLV7-F1
#
_entry.id   AF-A0A523TLV7-F1
#
_cell.length_a   1.000
_cell.length_b   1.000
_cell.length_c   1.000
_cell.angle_alpha   90.00
_cell.angle_beta   90.00
_cell.angle_gamma   90.00
#
_symmetry.space_group_name_H-M   'P 1'
#
loop_
_entity.id
_entity.type
_entity.pdbx_description
1 polymer ?
#
loop_
_entity_poly.entity_id
_entity_poly.type
_entity_poly.pdbx_seq_one_letter_code
_entity_poly.pdbx_strand_id
1 'polypeptide(L)'
;MKYLTSSRPLTAFALVLALCICGVSCSDSETDEGKTPGTSAAPAKKTGSGPSSANKTVKKPKEKFDRDKLYALMTEAKKTYETGDFKTAAKKFADAAGMAQARPRREQDNLELAIKMKKRCEVFTTLLTDVSPPTFSDRKRIYQFTMMSGRKFIAKVLSRDGDRIRILKENGTGGTLVEEDIFEEDPLDEKDYNRHLLDTLRRDEEEAGKQKNYFTLYNCVYFAAQHKLIGEITRLLDQTFSLAGSEDLISIFCPDDYVGLTSDLLESYGKEKELLQFKLARGLAQVDKPEKPGPAVTYSGRIPKKTSSVKPETPKPIAKVDTERPSPRPKTTRPKPPRDTSKLDGIERHGKIIKADRPDITATKKVRAGTGALANEPAFTEAQKLLNVARVAYRNSMPGRPDAVKHAKRAQEILERAIDLINPLLDKYPDNYELGQVGQQISYLLHAIIKNRGFG
;
A
#
# COMPACT_ATOMS: atom_id res chain seq x y z
N MET A 1 2.90 60.40 -27.09
CA MET A 1 4.39 60.43 -26.94
C MET A 1 4.76 59.14 -26.20
N LYS A 2 5.44 58.16 -26.83
CA LYS A 2 6.91 57.95 -26.85
C LYS A 2 7.49 57.82 -25.42
N TYR A 3 8.22 56.77 -25.01
CA TYR A 3 8.93 55.66 -25.71
C TYR A 3 8.43 54.28 -25.18
N LEU A 4 8.68 53.07 -25.73
CA LEU A 4 9.51 52.51 -26.83
C LEU A 4 11.03 52.21 -26.60
N THR A 5 11.34 51.11 -25.91
CA THR A 5 12.52 50.20 -26.08
C THR A 5 12.17 48.86 -25.38
N SER A 6 12.17 47.65 -25.94
CA SER A 6 13.06 46.93 -26.88
C SER A 6 14.32 46.32 -26.24
N SER A 7 14.32 45.00 -25.99
CA SER A 7 15.20 44.01 -26.67
C SER A 7 15.14 42.60 -26.04
N ARG A 8 14.87 41.56 -26.85
CA ARG A 8 15.22 40.15 -26.57
C ARG A 8 16.61 39.83 -27.15
N PRO A 9 17.29 38.77 -26.69
CA PRO A 9 17.36 37.53 -27.50
C PRO A 9 17.01 36.29 -26.63
N LEU A 10 16.39 35.20 -27.11
CA LEU A 10 16.69 34.31 -28.25
C LEU A 10 18.08 33.65 -28.20
N THR A 11 18.17 32.51 -27.49
CA THR A 11 19.19 31.49 -27.73
C THR A 11 18.49 30.17 -28.09
N ALA A 12 18.70 29.71 -29.31
CA ALA A 12 18.26 28.40 -29.78
C ALA A 12 19.23 27.30 -29.32
N PHE A 13 18.71 26.09 -29.12
CA PHE A 13 19.49 24.87 -29.22
C PHE A 13 18.69 23.83 -29.99
N ALA A 14 19.18 23.50 -31.19
CA ALA A 14 18.64 22.44 -32.03
C ALA A 14 19.82 21.66 -32.62
N LEU A 15 19.89 20.37 -32.29
CA LEU A 15 20.67 19.34 -33.00
C LEU A 15 19.95 18.02 -32.66
N VAL A 16 19.07 17.51 -33.53
CA VAL A 16 19.38 16.69 -34.71
C VAL A 16 20.12 15.41 -34.32
N LEU A 17 19.38 14.31 -34.33
CA LEU A 17 19.91 12.99 -34.68
C LEU A 17 18.81 12.21 -35.39
N ALA A 18 19.01 11.96 -36.68
CA ALA A 18 18.15 11.18 -37.53
C ALA A 18 18.99 10.12 -38.23
N LEU A 19 18.47 8.89 -38.34
CA LEU A 19 18.24 8.18 -39.60
C LEU A 19 17.95 6.69 -39.39
N CYS A 20 16.90 6.24 -40.07
CA CYS A 20 16.69 4.94 -40.73
C CYS A 20 17.04 3.61 -40.04
N ILE A 21 16.08 2.67 -40.13
CA ILE A 21 16.13 1.59 -41.15
C ILE A 21 14.69 1.14 -41.50
N CYS A 22 14.49 0.75 -42.76
CA CYS A 22 13.25 0.22 -43.34
C CYS A 22 12.80 -1.09 -42.65
N GLY A 23 11.55 -1.58 -42.70
CA GLY A 23 10.44 -1.30 -43.62
C GLY A 23 10.14 -2.55 -44.46
N VAL A 24 8.96 -3.17 -44.26
CA VAL A 24 8.38 -4.23 -45.11
C VAL A 24 6.85 -4.03 -45.13
N SER A 25 6.25 -4.19 -46.30
CA SER A 25 4.81 -4.06 -46.57
C SER A 25 4.18 -5.44 -46.90
N CYS A 26 2.92 -5.44 -47.35
CA CYS A 26 2.10 -6.60 -47.78
C CYS A 26 1.46 -7.40 -46.62
N SER A 27 0.22 -7.89 -46.73
CA SER A 27 -0.81 -7.68 -47.76
C SER A 27 -2.20 -8.05 -47.22
N ASP A 28 -3.25 -7.59 -47.91
CA ASP A 28 -4.64 -7.98 -47.69
C ASP A 28 -4.88 -9.48 -47.92
N SER A 29 -5.85 -10.04 -47.19
CA SER A 29 -6.74 -11.07 -47.74
C SER A 29 -8.07 -11.14 -46.97
N GLU A 30 -9.17 -10.99 -47.71
CA GLU A 30 -10.52 -11.34 -47.27
C GLU A 30 -10.72 -12.86 -47.28
N THR A 31 -11.56 -13.37 -46.36
CA THR A 31 -12.56 -14.46 -46.48
C THR A 31 -12.91 -14.91 -45.05
N ASP A 32 -14.14 -14.85 -44.53
CA ASP A 32 -15.49 -15.29 -44.99
C ASP A 32 -15.87 -16.68 -44.42
N GLU A 33 -17.17 -16.80 -44.08
CA GLU A 33 -17.94 -17.95 -43.56
C GLU A 33 -17.50 -18.62 -42.23
N GLY A 34 -18.46 -19.28 -41.52
CA GLY A 34 -18.07 -20.22 -40.45
C GLY A 34 -18.97 -20.45 -39.22
N LYS A 35 -20.24 -20.07 -39.25
CA LYS A 35 -21.42 -20.89 -38.83
C LYS A 35 -21.27 -21.90 -37.65
N THR A 36 -22.00 -21.64 -36.56
CA THR A 36 -22.18 -22.52 -35.38
C THR A 36 -22.93 -23.84 -35.64
N PRO A 37 -22.62 -24.89 -34.87
CA PRO A 37 -23.64 -25.78 -34.28
C PRO A 37 -23.52 -25.81 -32.73
N GLY A 38 -24.55 -26.11 -31.95
CA GLY A 38 -25.82 -26.76 -32.27
C GLY A 38 -25.95 -28.03 -31.42
N THR A 39 -26.69 -27.96 -30.31
CA THR A 39 -26.79 -29.02 -29.29
C THR A 39 -28.09 -29.84 -29.43
N SER A 40 -28.12 -31.03 -28.81
CA SER A 40 -29.18 -32.07 -28.83
C SER A 40 -29.09 -33.04 -30.03
N ALA A 41 -29.51 -34.32 -29.92
CA ALA A 41 -30.36 -34.95 -28.90
C ALA A 41 -29.91 -36.38 -28.48
N ALA A 42 -30.56 -36.94 -27.47
CA ALA A 42 -30.43 -38.34 -27.03
C ALA A 42 -31.18 -39.32 -27.98
N PRO A 43 -31.03 -40.65 -27.80
CA PRO A 43 -32.12 -41.36 -27.13
C PRO A 43 -31.80 -42.63 -26.29
N ALA A 44 -32.65 -42.85 -25.28
CA ALA A 44 -33.27 -44.11 -24.81
C ALA A 44 -32.48 -45.42 -24.50
N LYS A 45 -32.49 -45.77 -23.19
CA LYS A 45 -32.87 -47.07 -22.56
C LYS A 45 -32.62 -48.42 -23.27
N LYS A 46 -31.94 -49.34 -22.56
CA LYS A 46 -32.58 -50.57 -22.02
C LYS A 46 -31.81 -51.21 -20.85
N THR A 47 -32.49 -52.12 -20.14
CA THR A 47 -32.20 -52.64 -18.80
C THR A 47 -31.49 -54.02 -18.79
N GLY A 48 -30.71 -54.31 -17.74
CA GLY A 48 -30.21 -55.65 -17.43
C GLY A 48 -29.55 -55.74 -16.05
N SER A 49 -29.89 -56.76 -15.26
CA SER A 49 -29.46 -56.96 -13.86
C SER A 49 -28.06 -57.58 -13.73
N GLY A 50 -27.36 -57.28 -12.61
CA GLY A 50 -26.04 -57.86 -12.25
C GLY A 50 -26.13 -59.26 -11.61
N PRO A 51 -25.22 -59.66 -10.69
CA PRO A 51 -24.02 -58.98 -10.19
C PRO A 51 -22.71 -59.82 -10.31
N SER A 52 -21.53 -59.20 -10.20
CA SER A 52 -20.32 -59.92 -9.77
C SER A 52 -19.26 -59.01 -9.15
N SER A 53 -18.66 -59.48 -8.06
CA SER A 53 -17.65 -58.78 -7.27
C SER A 53 -16.26 -58.93 -7.88
N ALA A 54 -15.67 -57.82 -8.30
CA ALA A 54 -14.21 -57.69 -8.38
C ALA A 54 -13.83 -56.23 -8.07
N ASN A 55 -13.54 -55.95 -6.79
CA ASN A 55 -13.14 -54.62 -6.34
C ASN A 55 -11.69 -54.29 -6.75
N LYS A 56 -11.46 -54.18 -8.07
CA LYS A 56 -10.24 -53.57 -8.60
C LYS A 56 -10.29 -52.10 -8.23
N THR A 57 -9.55 -51.73 -7.19
CA THR A 57 -9.16 -50.33 -6.96
C THR A 57 -8.44 -49.84 -8.21
N VAL A 58 -9.17 -49.16 -9.08
CA VAL A 58 -8.60 -48.39 -10.18
C VAL A 58 -7.73 -47.33 -9.53
N LYS A 59 -6.41 -47.59 -9.49
CA LYS A 59 -5.43 -46.55 -9.20
C LYS A 59 -5.67 -45.48 -10.27
N LYS A 60 -6.31 -44.37 -9.88
CA LYS A 60 -6.38 -43.17 -10.72
C LYS A 60 -4.96 -42.97 -11.27
N PRO A 61 -4.78 -42.78 -12.60
CA PRO A 61 -3.47 -42.48 -13.14
C PRO A 61 -2.86 -41.36 -12.30
N LYS A 62 -1.64 -41.54 -11.80
CA LYS A 62 -0.92 -40.44 -11.17
C LYS A 62 -0.74 -39.39 -12.26
N GLU A 63 -1.55 -38.35 -12.21
CA GLU A 63 -1.53 -37.26 -13.17
C GLU A 63 -0.09 -36.79 -13.29
N LYS A 64 0.46 -36.91 -14.49
CA LYS A 64 1.89 -36.75 -14.70
C LYS A 64 2.18 -35.27 -14.53
N PHE A 65 2.76 -34.91 -13.38
CA PHE A 65 3.13 -33.53 -13.08
C PHE A 65 3.87 -32.91 -14.26
N ASP A 66 3.26 -31.87 -14.83
CA ASP A 66 3.71 -31.16 -16.00
C ASP A 66 4.39 -29.87 -15.54
N ARG A 67 5.71 -29.84 -15.67
CA ARG A 67 6.54 -28.73 -15.21
C ARG A 67 6.49 -27.54 -16.17
N ASP A 68 6.32 -27.81 -17.46
CA ASP A 68 6.29 -26.78 -18.49
C ASP A 68 4.96 -26.01 -18.39
N LYS A 69 3.86 -26.72 -18.10
CA LYS A 69 2.57 -26.12 -17.75
C LYS A 69 2.63 -25.26 -16.47
N LEU A 70 3.36 -25.68 -15.44
CA LEU A 70 3.57 -24.85 -14.23
C LEU A 70 4.31 -23.54 -14.58
N TYR A 71 5.40 -23.62 -15.34
CA TYR A 71 6.17 -22.42 -15.72
C TYR A 71 5.42 -21.49 -16.67
N ALA A 72 4.65 -22.03 -17.62
CA ALA A 72 3.77 -21.25 -18.48
C ALA A 72 2.73 -20.50 -17.64
N LEU A 73 2.06 -21.18 -16.71
CA LEU A 73 1.05 -20.60 -15.82
C LEU A 73 1.63 -19.51 -14.90
N MET A 74 2.81 -19.73 -14.32
CA MET A 74 3.52 -18.71 -13.52
C MET A 74 3.90 -17.48 -14.35
N THR A 75 4.35 -17.70 -15.60
CA THR A 75 4.71 -16.61 -16.53
C THR A 75 3.49 -15.79 -16.93
N GLU A 76 2.37 -16.45 -17.23
CA GLU A 76 1.10 -15.80 -17.51
C GLU A 76 0.54 -15.04 -16.29
N ALA A 77 0.62 -15.63 -15.09
CA ALA A 77 0.19 -14.98 -13.85
C ALA A 77 0.98 -13.69 -13.61
N LYS A 78 2.30 -13.71 -13.82
CA LYS A 78 3.18 -12.54 -13.72
C LYS A 78 2.83 -11.45 -14.75
N LYS A 79 2.62 -11.82 -16.02
CA LYS A 79 2.15 -10.86 -17.06
C LYS A 79 0.82 -10.22 -16.69
N THR A 80 -0.12 -11.02 -16.18
CA THR A 80 -1.46 -10.55 -15.77
C THR A 80 -1.38 -9.61 -14.55
N TYR A 81 -0.44 -9.87 -13.63
CA TYR A 81 -0.11 -8.99 -12.50
C TYR A 81 0.52 -7.66 -12.95
N GLU A 82 1.46 -7.70 -13.90
CA GLU A 82 2.08 -6.51 -14.49
C GLU A 82 1.05 -5.62 -15.21
N THR A 83 -0.02 -6.20 -15.78
CA THR A 83 -1.17 -5.47 -16.36
C THR A 83 -2.27 -5.11 -15.36
N GLY A 84 -2.04 -5.20 -14.05
CA GLY A 84 -2.98 -4.74 -13.02
C GLY A 84 -4.29 -5.54 -12.87
N ASP A 85 -4.48 -6.65 -13.61
CA ASP A 85 -5.63 -7.56 -13.40
C ASP A 85 -5.31 -8.53 -12.26
N PHE A 86 -5.29 -7.97 -11.06
CA PHE A 86 -4.95 -8.71 -9.84
C PHE A 86 -5.92 -9.87 -9.57
N LYS A 87 -7.19 -9.75 -9.96
CA LYS A 87 -8.18 -10.81 -9.76
C LYS A 87 -7.88 -12.04 -10.61
N THR A 88 -7.57 -11.86 -11.89
CA THR A 88 -7.17 -12.98 -12.76
C THR A 88 -5.78 -13.49 -12.40
N ALA A 89 -4.83 -12.61 -12.04
CA ALA A 89 -3.51 -13.01 -11.58
C ALA A 89 -3.57 -13.87 -10.30
N ALA A 90 -4.36 -13.48 -9.30
CA ALA A 90 -4.59 -14.26 -8.07
C ALA A 90 -5.06 -15.69 -8.38
N LYS A 91 -6.01 -15.84 -9.31
CA LYS A 91 -6.49 -17.16 -9.75
C LYS A 91 -5.38 -17.98 -10.39
N LYS A 92 -4.63 -17.42 -11.35
CA LYS A 92 -3.52 -18.14 -12.01
C LYS A 92 -2.42 -18.55 -11.01
N PHE A 93 -2.10 -17.71 -10.03
CA PHE A 93 -1.19 -18.06 -8.95
C PHE A 93 -1.75 -19.15 -8.01
N ALA A 94 -3.06 -19.14 -7.72
CA ALA A 94 -3.70 -20.22 -6.96
C ALA A 94 -3.65 -21.56 -7.71
N ASP A 95 -3.93 -21.56 -9.01
CA ASP A 95 -3.85 -22.74 -9.89
C ASP A 95 -2.38 -23.27 -9.96
N ALA A 96 -1.39 -22.37 -10.02
CA ALA A 96 0.03 -22.72 -9.99
C ALA A 96 0.47 -23.30 -8.64
N ALA A 97 0.03 -22.73 -7.52
CA ALA A 97 0.28 -23.25 -6.19
C ALA A 97 -0.31 -24.67 -6.02
N GLY A 98 -1.55 -24.89 -6.46
CA GLY A 98 -2.19 -26.22 -6.44
C GLY A 98 -1.41 -27.27 -7.25
N MET A 99 -0.83 -26.87 -8.39
CA MET A 99 0.01 -27.74 -9.21
C MET A 99 1.37 -28.04 -8.53
N ALA A 100 2.04 -27.03 -7.99
CA ALA A 100 3.31 -27.19 -7.26
C ALA A 100 3.15 -28.05 -5.98
N GLN A 101 1.99 -27.97 -5.31
CA GLN A 101 1.64 -28.78 -4.15
C GLN A 101 1.58 -30.30 -4.43
N ALA A 102 1.51 -30.72 -5.70
CA ALA A 102 1.65 -32.14 -6.06
C ALA A 102 3.09 -32.68 -5.87
N ARG A 103 4.11 -31.80 -5.77
CA ARG A 103 5.52 -32.13 -5.57
C ARG A 103 6.25 -31.11 -4.67
N PRO A 104 5.82 -30.90 -3.41
CA PRO A 104 6.25 -29.77 -2.59
C PRO A 104 7.78 -29.75 -2.41
N ARG A 105 8.41 -30.90 -2.13
CA ARG A 105 9.88 -30.99 -1.97
C ARG A 105 10.71 -30.64 -3.23
N ARG A 106 10.12 -30.57 -4.41
CA ARG A 106 10.84 -30.26 -5.67
C ARG A 106 10.47 -28.91 -6.27
N GLU A 107 9.32 -28.37 -5.89
CA GLU A 107 8.76 -27.14 -6.42
C GLU A 107 8.42 -26.17 -5.26
N GLN A 108 9.14 -26.28 -4.13
CA GLN A 108 8.90 -25.50 -2.91
C GLN A 108 8.96 -23.99 -3.19
N ASP A 109 10.01 -23.54 -3.88
CA ASP A 109 10.20 -22.14 -4.24
C ASP A 109 9.04 -21.61 -5.12
N ASN A 110 8.60 -22.42 -6.08
CA ASN A 110 7.45 -22.11 -6.95
C ASN A 110 6.13 -22.06 -6.15
N LEU A 111 5.93 -22.98 -5.21
CA LEU A 111 4.78 -23.03 -4.31
C LEU A 111 4.74 -21.79 -3.39
N GLU A 112 5.85 -21.45 -2.75
CA GLU A 112 5.96 -20.29 -1.86
C GLU A 112 5.77 -18.98 -2.63
N LEU A 113 6.40 -18.83 -3.81
CA LEU A 113 6.23 -17.66 -4.66
C LEU A 113 4.78 -17.51 -5.13
N ALA A 114 4.14 -18.60 -5.56
CA ALA A 114 2.74 -18.60 -5.99
C ALA A 114 1.78 -18.21 -4.84
N ILE A 115 2.00 -18.73 -3.63
CA ILE A 115 1.22 -18.35 -2.43
C ILE A 115 1.41 -16.87 -2.10
N LYS A 116 2.66 -16.38 -2.06
CA LYS A 116 2.97 -14.98 -1.79
C LYS A 116 2.32 -14.05 -2.83
N MET A 117 2.45 -14.35 -4.11
CA MET A 117 1.86 -13.55 -5.18
C MET A 117 0.33 -13.59 -5.18
N LYS A 118 -0.30 -14.75 -4.90
CA LYS A 118 -1.76 -14.87 -4.72
C LYS A 118 -2.25 -13.89 -3.65
N LYS A 119 -1.63 -13.92 -2.46
CA LYS A 119 -1.97 -13.03 -1.33
C LYS A 119 -1.84 -11.55 -1.69
N ARG A 120 -0.73 -11.16 -2.34
CA ARG A 120 -0.54 -9.77 -2.81
C ARG A 120 -1.64 -9.34 -3.78
N CYS A 121 -1.98 -10.18 -4.75
CA CYS A 121 -3.04 -9.92 -5.71
C CYS A 121 -4.42 -9.78 -5.04
N GLU A 122 -4.73 -10.58 -4.03
CA GLU A 122 -6.00 -10.48 -3.29
C GLU A 122 -6.09 -9.17 -2.48
N VAL A 123 -5.00 -8.76 -1.83
CA VAL A 123 -4.91 -7.45 -1.14
C VAL A 123 -5.05 -6.29 -2.14
N PHE A 124 -4.34 -6.34 -3.28
CA PHE A 124 -4.38 -5.28 -4.29
C PHE A 124 -5.75 -5.19 -4.99
N THR A 125 -6.41 -6.33 -5.24
CA THR A 125 -7.80 -6.37 -5.74
C THR A 125 -8.72 -5.66 -4.75
N THR A 126 -8.60 -5.98 -3.46
CA THR A 126 -9.47 -5.41 -2.41
C THR A 126 -9.27 -3.90 -2.27
N LEU A 127 -8.02 -3.43 -2.24
CA LEU A 127 -7.67 -2.00 -2.19
C LEU A 127 -8.23 -1.18 -3.36
N LEU A 128 -8.37 -1.79 -4.55
CA LEU A 128 -8.85 -1.11 -5.76
C LEU A 128 -10.34 -1.31 -6.05
N THR A 129 -11.05 -2.16 -5.29
CA THR A 129 -12.44 -2.53 -5.58
C THR A 129 -13.40 -1.34 -5.58
N ASP A 130 -13.22 -0.39 -4.65
CA ASP A 130 -14.10 0.79 -4.48
C ASP A 130 -13.63 2.04 -5.25
N VAL A 131 -12.60 1.91 -6.11
CA VAL A 131 -12.07 3.04 -6.89
C VAL A 131 -13.02 3.33 -8.06
N SER A 132 -14.03 4.16 -7.79
CA SER A 132 -14.98 4.59 -8.81
C SER A 132 -14.28 5.54 -9.81
N PRO A 133 -14.45 5.33 -11.12
CA PRO A 133 -13.85 6.20 -12.12
C PRO A 133 -14.45 7.62 -12.06
N PRO A 134 -13.65 8.67 -12.29
CA PRO A 134 -14.13 10.05 -12.27
C PRO A 134 -15.01 10.33 -13.49
N THR A 135 -15.77 11.42 -13.45
CA THR A 135 -16.64 11.87 -14.57
C THR A 135 -15.86 12.19 -15.86
N PHE A 136 -14.54 12.34 -15.77
CA PHE A 136 -13.59 12.49 -16.88
C PHE A 136 -13.19 11.17 -17.57
N SER A 137 -13.53 10.03 -17.00
CA SER A 137 -13.02 8.71 -17.44
C SER A 137 -13.46 8.25 -18.83
N ASP A 138 -14.48 8.88 -19.43
CA ASP A 138 -14.92 8.62 -20.80
C ASP A 138 -14.06 9.30 -21.87
N ARG A 139 -13.10 10.15 -21.46
CA ARG A 139 -12.17 10.91 -22.32
C ARG A 139 -12.85 11.76 -23.40
N LYS A 140 -14.10 12.20 -23.15
CA LYS A 140 -14.91 12.95 -24.12
C LYS A 140 -15.22 14.37 -23.66
N ARG A 141 -15.22 15.30 -24.62
CA ARG A 141 -15.49 16.74 -24.41
C ARG A 141 -14.55 17.38 -23.38
N ILE A 142 -13.28 16.98 -23.41
CA ILE A 142 -12.22 17.52 -22.56
C ILE A 142 -11.52 18.62 -23.36
N TYR A 143 -11.36 19.77 -22.72
CA TYR A 143 -10.76 20.95 -23.33
C TYR A 143 -9.76 21.58 -22.37
N GLN A 144 -8.70 22.14 -22.94
CA GLN A 144 -7.82 23.07 -22.25
C GLN A 144 -8.33 24.49 -22.49
N PHE A 145 -8.75 25.16 -21.42
CA PHE A 145 -9.18 26.55 -21.47
C PHE A 145 -8.02 27.46 -21.08
N THR A 146 -7.75 28.47 -21.90
CA THR A 146 -6.99 29.67 -21.51
C THR A 146 -8.00 30.79 -21.27
N MET A 147 -8.06 31.33 -20.06
CA MET A 147 -8.88 32.51 -19.75
C MET A 147 -8.21 33.79 -20.25
N MET A 148 -8.98 34.87 -20.43
CA MET A 148 -8.47 36.22 -20.71
C MET A 148 -7.47 36.73 -19.65
N SER A 149 -7.51 36.18 -18.42
CA SER A 149 -6.50 36.43 -17.37
C SER A 149 -5.17 35.66 -17.54
N GLY A 150 -4.99 34.91 -18.63
CA GLY A 150 -3.84 34.05 -18.88
C GLY A 150 -3.83 32.73 -18.08
N ARG A 151 -4.82 32.49 -17.21
CA ARG A 151 -4.94 31.23 -16.45
C ARG A 151 -5.33 30.08 -17.38
N LYS A 152 -4.55 28.99 -17.37
CA LYS A 152 -4.84 27.76 -18.10
C LYS A 152 -5.35 26.66 -17.16
N PHE A 153 -6.36 25.90 -17.57
CA PHE A 153 -6.83 24.69 -16.86
C PHE A 153 -7.56 23.72 -17.80
N ILE A 154 -7.58 22.44 -17.42
CA ILE A 154 -8.32 21.40 -18.15
C ILE A 154 -9.69 21.19 -17.50
N ALA A 155 -10.72 21.15 -18.34
CA ALA A 155 -12.09 20.91 -17.92
C ALA A 155 -12.89 20.09 -18.95
N LYS A 156 -13.91 19.39 -18.47
CA LYS A 156 -14.90 18.70 -19.29
C LYS A 156 -16.12 19.60 -19.48
N VAL A 157 -16.54 19.79 -20.73
CA VAL A 157 -17.76 20.54 -21.07
C VAL A 157 -18.98 19.63 -20.86
N LEU A 158 -19.91 20.08 -20.02
CA LEU A 158 -21.14 19.37 -19.67
C LEU A 158 -22.30 19.82 -20.57
N SER A 159 -22.54 21.13 -20.67
CA SER A 159 -23.52 21.76 -21.57
C SER A 159 -23.01 23.12 -22.06
N ARG A 160 -23.61 23.60 -23.16
CA ARG A 160 -23.49 24.98 -23.63
C ARG A 160 -24.90 25.56 -23.73
N ASP A 161 -25.12 26.68 -23.05
CA ASP A 161 -26.42 27.33 -22.88
C ASP A 161 -26.26 28.81 -23.28
N GLY A 162 -26.25 29.10 -24.59
CA GLY A 162 -25.95 30.45 -25.10
C GLY A 162 -24.48 30.83 -24.90
N ASP A 163 -24.23 31.98 -24.28
CA ASP A 163 -22.91 32.50 -23.88
C ASP A 163 -22.24 31.69 -22.75
N ARG A 164 -22.95 30.72 -22.16
CA ARG A 164 -22.53 30.02 -20.94
C ARG A 164 -22.12 28.58 -21.19
N ILE A 165 -20.91 28.24 -20.78
CA ILE A 165 -20.37 26.87 -20.83
C ILE A 165 -20.39 26.30 -19.42
N ARG A 166 -21.20 25.26 -19.17
CA ARG A 166 -21.12 24.51 -17.91
C ARG A 166 -19.98 23.52 -17.99
N ILE A 167 -19.08 23.59 -17.02
CA ILE A 167 -17.88 22.77 -16.97
C ILE A 167 -17.77 21.98 -15.67
N LEU A 168 -17.01 20.89 -15.72
CA LEU A 168 -16.41 20.24 -14.56
C LEU A 168 -14.89 20.32 -14.72
N LYS A 169 -14.16 20.81 -13.72
CA LYS A 169 -12.69 20.80 -13.69
C LYS A 169 -12.16 19.45 -13.24
N GLU A 170 -10.92 19.11 -13.62
CA GLU A 170 -10.27 17.84 -13.31
C GLU A 170 -10.26 17.51 -11.80
N ASN A 171 -10.16 18.52 -10.93
CA ASN A 171 -10.23 18.38 -9.48
C ASN A 171 -11.66 18.09 -8.93
N GLY A 172 -12.65 17.86 -9.78
CA GLY A 172 -14.05 17.62 -9.41
C GLY A 172 -14.89 18.88 -9.17
N THR A 173 -14.35 20.08 -9.37
CA THR A 173 -15.07 21.35 -9.15
C THR A 173 -15.92 21.70 -10.37
N GLY A 174 -17.25 21.75 -10.20
CA GLY A 174 -18.18 22.26 -11.21
C GLY A 174 -18.14 23.79 -11.32
N GLY A 175 -18.44 24.33 -12.49
CA GLY A 175 -18.52 25.77 -12.71
C GLY A 175 -19.29 26.15 -13.98
N THR A 176 -19.45 27.44 -14.20
CA THR A 176 -19.97 28.01 -15.45
C THR A 176 -18.97 29.08 -15.90
N LEU A 177 -18.54 29.00 -17.15
CA LEU A 177 -17.75 30.04 -17.82
C LEU A 177 -18.68 30.86 -18.71
N VAL A 178 -18.32 32.13 -18.94
CA VAL A 178 -18.89 32.96 -20.01
C VAL A 178 -17.89 32.95 -21.17
N GLU A 179 -18.36 32.83 -22.41
CA GLU A 179 -17.48 32.75 -23.59
C GLU A 179 -16.58 34.01 -23.74
N GLU A 180 -17.05 35.18 -23.30
CA GLU A 180 -16.27 36.43 -23.28
C GLU A 180 -15.04 36.39 -22.35
N ASP A 181 -15.04 35.55 -21.31
CA ASP A 181 -13.90 35.37 -20.39
C ASP A 181 -12.82 34.41 -20.94
N ILE A 182 -13.09 33.75 -22.06
CA ILE A 182 -12.24 32.70 -22.66
C ILE A 182 -11.39 33.31 -23.78
N PHE A 183 -10.07 33.16 -23.67
CA PHE A 183 -9.13 33.57 -24.71
C PHE A 183 -8.92 32.47 -25.77
N GLU A 184 -8.88 31.21 -25.34
CA GLU A 184 -8.57 30.05 -26.18
C GLU A 184 -9.22 28.80 -25.56
N GLU A 185 -9.80 27.94 -26.40
CA GLU A 185 -10.39 26.65 -26.00
C GLU A 185 -9.88 25.55 -26.95
N ASP A 186 -8.91 24.77 -26.49
CA ASP A 186 -8.31 23.69 -27.27
C ASP A 186 -8.96 22.34 -26.92
N PRO A 187 -9.57 21.62 -27.88
CA PRO A 187 -10.02 20.25 -27.65
C PRO A 187 -8.84 19.32 -27.41
N LEU A 188 -8.83 18.61 -26.28
CA LEU A 188 -7.85 17.58 -26.00
C LEU A 188 -8.35 16.23 -26.49
N ASP A 189 -7.56 15.58 -27.35
CA ASP A 189 -7.81 14.20 -27.74
C ASP A 189 -7.45 13.21 -26.59
N GLU A 190 -7.80 11.94 -26.77
CA GLU A 190 -7.53 10.92 -25.75
C GLU A 190 -6.01 10.72 -25.48
N LYS A 191 -5.16 10.91 -26.50
CA LYS A 191 -3.72 10.70 -26.40
C LYS A 191 -3.05 11.85 -25.65
N ASP A 192 -3.47 13.08 -25.91
CA ASP A 192 -2.96 14.28 -25.25
C ASP A 192 -3.47 14.39 -23.81
N TYR A 193 -4.74 14.03 -23.56
CA TYR A 193 -5.21 13.94 -22.17
C TYR A 193 -4.54 12.80 -21.40
N ASN A 194 -4.31 11.62 -22.00
CA ASN A 194 -3.49 10.56 -21.40
C ASN A 194 -2.08 11.05 -21.03
N ARG A 195 -1.46 11.84 -21.91
CA ARG A 195 -0.11 12.40 -21.71
C ARG A 195 -0.09 13.34 -20.51
N HIS A 196 -1.02 14.30 -20.45
CA HIS A 196 -1.21 15.20 -19.30
C HIS A 196 -1.41 14.44 -17.98
N LEU A 197 -2.22 13.38 -18.00
CA LEU A 197 -2.45 12.54 -16.82
C LEU A 197 -1.18 11.82 -16.37
N LEU A 198 -0.38 11.28 -17.29
CA LEU A 198 0.91 10.66 -16.99
C LEU A 198 1.94 11.68 -16.48
N ASP A 199 2.03 12.86 -17.09
CA ASP A 199 2.94 13.94 -16.68
C ASP A 199 2.59 14.47 -15.27
N THR A 200 1.29 14.56 -14.97
CA THR A 200 0.78 14.91 -13.63
C THR A 200 1.13 13.82 -12.61
N LEU A 201 0.84 12.55 -12.94
CA LEU A 201 1.19 11.40 -12.09
C LEU A 201 2.69 11.33 -11.78
N ARG A 202 3.55 11.60 -12.77
CA ARG A 202 5.02 11.59 -12.59
C ARG A 202 5.50 12.72 -11.69
N ARG A 203 4.92 13.91 -11.80
CA ARG A 203 5.22 15.05 -10.91
C ARG A 203 4.86 14.74 -9.46
N ASP A 204 3.68 14.19 -9.23
CA ASP A 204 3.19 13.84 -7.89
C ASP A 204 4.01 12.69 -7.29
N GLU A 205 4.37 11.68 -8.11
CA GLU A 205 5.24 10.57 -7.72
C GLU A 205 6.64 11.07 -7.31
N GLU A 206 7.23 12.00 -8.05
CA GLU A 206 8.52 12.59 -7.71
C GLU A 206 8.50 13.30 -6.35
N GLU A 207 7.44 14.06 -6.04
CA GLU A 207 7.30 14.70 -4.73
C GLU A 207 7.15 13.65 -3.62
N ALA A 208 6.31 12.64 -3.85
CA ALA A 208 6.08 11.54 -2.93
C ALA A 208 7.38 10.76 -2.62
N GLY A 209 8.19 10.49 -3.66
CA GLY A 209 9.47 9.81 -3.57
C GLY A 209 10.52 10.59 -2.78
N LYS A 210 10.62 11.91 -3.00
CA LYS A 210 11.50 12.81 -2.23
C LYS A 210 11.21 12.77 -0.72
N GLN A 211 9.95 12.59 -0.34
CA GLN A 211 9.49 12.54 1.05
C GLN A 211 9.41 11.11 1.63
N LYS A 212 9.65 10.06 0.82
CA LYS A 212 9.39 8.64 1.17
C LYS A 212 8.00 8.39 1.77
N ASN A 213 7.00 9.12 1.28
CA ASN A 213 5.66 9.11 1.85
C ASN A 213 4.79 8.07 1.13
N TYR A 214 4.61 6.91 1.76
CA TYR A 214 3.81 5.79 1.21
C TYR A 214 2.36 6.17 0.91
N PHE A 215 1.80 7.15 1.62
CA PHE A 215 0.42 7.58 1.42
C PHE A 215 0.28 8.60 0.29
N THR A 216 1.26 9.49 0.10
CA THR A 216 1.31 10.30 -1.13
C THR A 216 1.49 9.39 -2.36
N LEU A 217 2.33 8.35 -2.27
CA LEU A 217 2.44 7.32 -3.33
C LEU A 217 1.12 6.54 -3.52
N TYR A 218 0.40 6.22 -2.45
CA TYR A 218 -0.92 5.58 -2.58
C TYR A 218 -1.97 6.51 -3.20
N ASN A 219 -1.89 7.82 -3.00
CA ASN A 219 -2.74 8.77 -3.73
C ASN A 219 -2.42 8.73 -5.25
N CYS A 220 -1.15 8.54 -5.63
CA CYS A 220 -0.75 8.29 -7.03
C CYS A 220 -1.34 6.97 -7.57
N VAL A 221 -1.36 5.89 -6.77
CA VAL A 221 -2.07 4.63 -7.11
C VAL A 221 -3.56 4.90 -7.35
N TYR A 222 -4.21 5.63 -6.45
CA TYR A 222 -5.64 5.91 -6.52
C TYR A 222 -5.99 6.73 -7.77
N PHE A 223 -5.19 7.75 -8.09
CA PHE A 223 -5.28 8.52 -9.33
C PHE A 223 -5.08 7.65 -10.58
N ALA A 224 -4.04 6.81 -10.60
CA ALA A 224 -3.77 5.91 -11.72
C ALA A 224 -4.94 4.92 -11.95
N ALA A 225 -5.51 4.37 -10.88
CA ALA A 225 -6.68 3.49 -10.95
C ALA A 225 -7.95 4.24 -11.41
N GLN A 226 -8.22 5.42 -10.86
CA GLN A 226 -9.32 6.30 -11.29
C GLN A 226 -9.28 6.59 -12.80
N HIS A 227 -8.11 7.00 -13.31
CA HIS A 227 -7.93 7.41 -14.71
C HIS A 227 -7.61 6.25 -15.68
N LYS A 228 -7.59 5.00 -15.19
CA LYS A 228 -7.28 3.76 -15.92
C LYS A 228 -5.87 3.75 -16.54
N LEU A 229 -4.89 4.32 -15.85
CA LEU A 229 -3.47 4.30 -16.21
C LEU A 229 -2.83 2.95 -15.83
N ILE A 230 -3.38 1.86 -16.41
CA ILE A 230 -3.17 0.47 -15.97
C ILE A 230 -1.69 0.10 -15.78
N GLY A 231 -0.82 0.50 -16.72
CA GLY A 231 0.62 0.18 -16.68
C GLY A 231 1.40 0.80 -15.52
N GLU A 232 0.84 1.77 -14.79
CA GLU A 232 1.48 2.39 -13.64
C GLU A 232 0.99 1.82 -12.29
N ILE A 233 -0.22 1.23 -12.25
CA ILE A 233 -0.89 0.82 -11.01
C ILE A 233 -0.07 -0.19 -10.22
N THR A 234 0.35 -1.29 -10.86
CA THR A 234 1.14 -2.36 -10.21
C THR A 234 2.46 -1.84 -9.66
N ARG A 235 3.17 -1.03 -10.46
CA ARG A 235 4.46 -0.45 -10.09
C ARG A 235 4.33 0.48 -8.87
N LEU A 236 3.33 1.37 -8.87
CA LEU A 236 3.08 2.30 -7.77
C LEU A 236 2.62 1.57 -6.49
N LEU A 237 1.85 0.48 -6.61
CA LEU A 237 1.49 -0.38 -5.48
C LEU A 237 2.70 -1.07 -4.87
N ASP A 238 3.55 -1.72 -5.68
CA ASP A 238 4.77 -2.37 -5.20
C ASP A 238 5.73 -1.35 -4.55
N GLN A 239 5.88 -0.16 -5.14
CA GLN A 239 6.68 0.94 -4.59
C GLN A 239 6.10 1.44 -3.27
N THR A 240 4.77 1.60 -3.17
CA THR A 240 4.06 1.99 -1.94
C THR A 240 4.32 0.99 -0.82
N PHE A 241 4.09 -0.30 -1.05
CA PHE A 241 4.17 -1.34 -0.03
C PHE A 241 5.60 -1.85 0.25
N SER A 242 6.58 -1.45 -0.56
CA SER A 242 8.01 -1.61 -0.24
C SER A 242 8.43 -0.77 0.99
N LEU A 243 7.77 0.37 1.24
CA LEU A 243 8.09 1.27 2.34
C LEU A 243 7.64 0.70 3.70
N ALA A 244 8.29 1.13 4.78
CA ALA A 244 7.96 0.74 6.14
C ALA A 244 6.72 1.50 6.67
N GLY A 245 5.83 0.82 7.40
CA GLY A 245 4.56 1.39 7.89
C GLY A 245 3.47 1.52 6.82
N SER A 246 3.75 1.11 5.58
CA SER A 246 2.79 1.17 4.47
C SER A 246 1.58 0.28 4.69
N GLU A 247 1.71 -0.77 5.48
CA GLU A 247 0.63 -1.65 5.93
C GLU A 247 -0.51 -0.91 6.65
N ASP A 248 -0.26 0.26 7.27
CA ASP A 248 -1.30 1.07 7.90
C ASP A 248 -2.37 1.55 6.90
N LEU A 249 -2.04 1.63 5.60
CA LEU A 249 -3.00 1.92 4.53
C LEU A 249 -4.18 0.94 4.54
N ILE A 250 -3.94 -0.34 4.84
CA ILE A 250 -4.99 -1.36 4.90
C ILE A 250 -6.05 -0.97 5.94
N SER A 251 -5.65 -0.43 7.10
CA SER A 251 -6.58 0.04 8.14
C SER A 251 -7.44 1.24 7.71
N ILE A 252 -6.99 2.02 6.72
CA ILE A 252 -7.67 3.23 6.24
C ILE A 252 -8.65 2.88 5.12
N PHE A 253 -8.22 2.06 4.16
CA PHE A 253 -8.97 1.74 2.95
C PHE A 253 -9.81 0.46 3.07
N CYS A 254 -9.35 -0.54 3.82
CA CYS A 254 -10.00 -1.84 4.01
C CYS A 254 -10.22 -2.17 5.50
N PRO A 255 -11.00 -1.37 6.25
CA PRO A 255 -11.11 -1.48 7.71
C PRO A 255 -11.75 -2.81 8.18
N ASP A 256 -12.67 -3.37 7.39
CA ASP A 256 -13.50 -4.51 7.81
C ASP A 256 -12.70 -5.82 7.92
N ASP A 257 -11.69 -6.02 7.06
CA ASP A 257 -10.72 -7.12 7.15
C ASP A 257 -9.27 -6.62 7.23
N TYR A 258 -9.06 -5.54 8.01
CA TYR A 258 -7.71 -4.98 8.13
C TYR A 258 -6.70 -5.93 8.82
N VAL A 259 -7.18 -6.94 9.56
CA VAL A 259 -6.32 -7.96 10.21
C VAL A 259 -5.83 -8.99 9.20
N GLY A 260 -6.73 -9.57 8.40
CA GLY A 260 -6.39 -10.58 7.39
C GLY A 260 -5.53 -9.98 6.30
N LEU A 261 -6.01 -8.89 5.69
CA LEU A 261 -5.33 -8.22 4.58
C LEU A 261 -3.93 -7.69 4.95
N THR A 262 -3.73 -7.17 6.18
CA THR A 262 -2.38 -6.76 6.62
C THR A 262 -1.47 -7.97 6.81
N SER A 263 -2.00 -9.07 7.36
CA SER A 263 -1.23 -10.31 7.55
C SER A 263 -0.78 -10.88 6.21
N ASP A 264 -1.69 -10.95 5.24
CA ASP A 264 -1.42 -11.45 3.89
C ASP A 264 -0.49 -10.53 3.09
N LEU A 265 -0.62 -9.21 3.26
CA LEU A 265 0.31 -8.23 2.69
C LEU A 265 1.73 -8.47 3.21
N LEU A 266 1.94 -8.49 4.53
CA LEU A 266 3.27 -8.65 5.13
C LEU A 266 3.90 -10.00 4.77
N GLU A 267 3.11 -11.08 4.76
CA GLU A 267 3.57 -12.41 4.32
C GLU A 267 3.94 -12.42 2.83
N SER A 268 3.17 -11.74 1.97
CA SER A 268 3.44 -11.64 0.52
C SER A 268 4.74 -10.91 0.17
N TYR A 269 5.24 -10.06 1.07
CA TYR A 269 6.52 -9.35 0.92
C TYR A 269 7.69 -10.03 1.66
N GLY A 270 7.44 -11.11 2.41
CA GLY A 270 8.48 -11.72 3.25
C GLY A 270 8.92 -10.79 4.40
N LYS A 271 7.95 -10.13 5.04
CA LYS A 271 8.14 -9.27 6.22
C LYS A 271 7.77 -10.04 7.49
N GLU A 272 8.42 -11.18 7.76
CA GLU A 272 7.99 -12.09 8.84
C GLU A 272 8.16 -11.49 10.24
N LYS A 273 9.12 -10.56 10.43
CA LYS A 273 9.35 -9.89 11.72
C LYS A 273 8.23 -8.90 12.03
N GLU A 274 7.85 -8.11 11.05
CA GLU A 274 6.75 -7.15 11.07
C GLU A 274 5.42 -7.90 11.27
N LEU A 275 5.22 -9.01 10.54
CA LEU A 275 4.06 -9.90 10.71
C LEU A 275 3.96 -10.48 12.13
N LEU A 276 5.09 -10.88 12.73
CA LEU A 276 5.13 -11.37 14.10
C LEU A 276 4.83 -10.26 15.10
N GLN A 277 5.41 -9.06 14.94
CA GLN A 277 5.13 -7.89 15.77
C GLN A 277 3.65 -7.49 15.71
N PHE A 278 3.08 -7.44 14.50
CA PHE A 278 1.67 -7.17 14.24
C PHE A 278 0.75 -8.19 14.95
N LYS A 279 1.05 -9.49 14.81
CA LYS A 279 0.31 -10.57 15.48
C LYS A 279 0.46 -10.53 17.00
N LEU A 280 1.65 -10.22 17.53
CA LEU A 280 1.89 -10.08 18.98
C LEU A 280 1.14 -8.90 19.58
N ALA A 281 1.19 -7.73 18.93
CA ALA A 281 0.52 -6.51 19.40
C ALA A 281 -1.00 -6.71 19.56
N ARG A 282 -1.61 -7.53 18.68
CA ARG A 282 -3.04 -7.85 18.69
C ARG A 282 -3.39 -9.16 19.43
N GLY A 283 -2.42 -9.82 20.06
CA GLY A 283 -2.64 -11.10 20.76
C GLY A 283 -3.02 -12.29 19.86
N LEU A 284 -2.78 -12.17 18.54
CA LEU A 284 -3.05 -13.20 17.53
C LEU A 284 -1.90 -14.20 17.40
N ALA A 285 -0.69 -13.83 17.85
CA ALA A 285 0.41 -14.78 18.01
C ALA A 285 0.20 -15.58 19.30
N GLN A 286 0.09 -16.90 19.18
CA GLN A 286 0.34 -17.77 20.34
C GLN A 286 1.83 -17.63 20.69
N VAL A 287 2.10 -17.00 21.83
CA VAL A 287 3.41 -17.15 22.48
C VAL A 287 3.40 -18.56 23.03
N ASP A 288 4.10 -19.48 22.35
CA ASP A 288 4.51 -20.73 22.96
C ASP A 288 5.20 -20.37 24.28
N LYS A 289 4.55 -20.73 25.39
CA LYS A 289 5.16 -20.55 26.71
C LYS A 289 6.48 -21.31 26.64
N PRO A 290 7.63 -20.67 26.97
CA PRO A 290 8.86 -21.43 27.11
C PRO A 290 8.55 -22.56 28.11
N GLU A 291 8.78 -23.81 27.69
CA GLU A 291 8.55 -24.96 28.55
C GLU A 291 9.27 -24.69 29.86
N LYS A 292 8.55 -24.82 30.98
CA LYS A 292 9.21 -24.82 32.28
C LYS A 292 10.29 -25.90 32.20
N PRO A 293 11.55 -25.63 32.58
CA PRO A 293 12.54 -26.69 32.68
C PRO A 293 11.96 -27.77 33.60
N GLY A 294 11.81 -28.97 33.06
CA GLY A 294 11.18 -30.09 33.77
C GLY A 294 11.91 -30.37 35.09
N PRO A 295 11.22 -30.91 36.10
CA PRO A 295 11.84 -31.22 37.38
C PRO A 295 13.03 -32.16 37.16
N ALA A 296 14.12 -31.90 37.89
CA ALA A 296 15.37 -32.63 37.77
C ALA A 296 15.14 -34.15 37.92
N VAL A 297 15.42 -34.90 36.85
CA VAL A 297 15.39 -36.37 36.89
C VAL A 297 16.63 -36.86 37.63
N THR A 298 16.48 -37.16 38.92
CA THR A 298 17.48 -37.88 39.71
C THR A 298 17.77 -39.25 39.10
N TYR A 299 18.99 -39.43 38.60
CA TYR A 299 19.43 -40.66 37.94
C TYR A 299 19.87 -41.70 38.99
N SER A 300 18.96 -42.57 39.44
CA SER A 300 19.32 -43.74 40.24
C SER A 300 19.86 -44.85 39.32
N GLY A 301 21.16 -45.14 39.41
CA GLY A 301 21.84 -45.98 38.41
C GLY A 301 21.63 -47.49 38.54
N ARG A 302 21.92 -48.20 37.45
CA ARG A 302 22.45 -49.58 37.46
C ARG A 302 23.52 -49.72 36.38
N ILE A 303 24.70 -50.19 36.79
CA ILE A 303 25.83 -50.53 35.92
C ILE A 303 25.87 -52.06 35.78
N PRO A 304 26.17 -52.58 34.58
CA PRO A 304 27.08 -53.73 34.48
C PRO A 304 28.40 -53.38 33.77
N LYS A 305 29.48 -53.88 34.38
CA LYS A 305 30.85 -54.13 33.87
C LYS A 305 30.85 -54.73 32.44
N LYS A 306 31.92 -54.72 31.62
CA LYS A 306 33.39 -54.53 31.73
C LYS A 306 33.89 -54.43 30.25
N THR A 307 34.88 -53.64 29.82
CA THR A 307 36.37 -53.76 29.80
C THR A 307 36.85 -52.68 28.80
N SER A 308 38.06 -52.10 28.78
CA SER A 308 39.36 -52.30 29.47
C SER A 308 40.25 -51.05 29.29
N SER A 309 41.19 -50.80 30.23
CA SER A 309 42.49 -50.10 30.11
C SER A 309 42.77 -49.13 28.93
N VAL A 310 43.35 -47.94 29.13
CA VAL A 310 44.68 -47.72 29.76
C VAL A 310 44.70 -46.54 30.75
N LYS A 311 45.71 -46.51 31.63
CA LYS A 311 45.90 -45.61 32.79
C LYS A 311 46.43 -44.19 32.45
N PRO A 312 46.39 -43.24 33.41
CA PRO A 312 46.72 -41.81 33.21
C PRO A 312 48.07 -41.39 33.81
N GLU A 313 48.48 -40.14 33.54
CA GLU A 313 49.36 -39.35 34.41
C GLU A 313 48.79 -37.95 34.70
N THR A 314 49.25 -37.37 35.79
CA THR A 314 48.89 -36.06 36.41
C THR A 314 50.01 -35.73 37.42
N PRO A 315 50.13 -34.53 38.05
CA PRO A 315 49.49 -33.22 37.80
C PRO A 315 50.47 -32.00 37.98
N LYS A 316 49.90 -30.77 38.12
CA LYS A 316 50.43 -29.56 38.83
C LYS A 316 51.47 -28.64 38.12
N PRO A 317 51.67 -27.36 38.57
CA PRO A 317 50.68 -26.40 39.08
C PRO A 317 50.91 -24.90 38.69
N ILE A 318 49.84 -24.09 38.85
CA ILE A 318 49.77 -22.69 39.38
C ILE A 318 50.86 -21.65 39.01
N ALA A 319 50.41 -20.53 38.46
CA ALA A 319 50.89 -19.19 38.84
C ALA A 319 49.75 -18.14 38.73
N LYS A 320 49.56 -17.33 39.80
CA LYS A 320 48.79 -16.08 39.79
C LYS A 320 49.79 -14.92 39.86
N VAL A 321 49.50 -13.79 39.22
CA VAL A 321 50.01 -12.47 39.64
C VAL A 321 48.93 -11.42 39.36
N ASP A 322 48.53 -10.69 40.41
CA ASP A 322 47.79 -9.42 40.33
C ASP A 322 48.78 -8.25 40.14
N THR A 323 48.42 -7.20 39.39
CA THR A 323 48.77 -5.81 39.78
C THR A 323 47.95 -4.73 39.07
N GLU A 324 47.14 -4.05 39.88
CA GLU A 324 46.84 -2.60 39.98
C GLU A 324 46.80 -1.62 38.78
N ARG A 325 45.94 -0.63 39.00
CA ARG A 325 45.66 0.59 38.24
C ARG A 325 46.51 1.75 38.80
N PRO A 326 46.85 2.80 38.02
CA PRO A 326 46.11 4.06 38.21
C PRO A 326 45.82 4.85 36.91
N SER A 327 44.88 5.79 36.99
CA SER A 327 44.62 6.83 35.98
C SER A 327 45.29 8.16 36.41
N PRO A 328 45.53 9.16 35.54
CA PRO A 328 44.46 10.14 35.24
C PRO A 328 44.50 10.81 33.83
N ARG A 329 43.51 11.69 33.60
CA ARG A 329 43.27 12.52 32.38
C ARG A 329 44.32 13.63 32.16
N PRO A 330 44.23 14.32 31.00
CA PRO A 330 44.05 15.78 31.03
C PRO A 330 42.70 16.26 30.44
N LYS A 331 42.30 17.48 30.79
CA LYS A 331 41.11 18.20 30.28
C LYS A 331 41.53 19.20 29.19
N THR A 332 40.65 19.50 28.24
CA THR A 332 40.67 20.77 27.51
C THR A 332 39.27 21.40 27.47
N THR A 333 39.24 22.73 27.49
CA THR A 333 38.04 23.56 27.75
C THR A 333 38.07 24.81 26.88
N ARG A 334 36.98 25.12 26.16
CA ARG A 334 36.52 26.47 25.70
C ARG A 334 35.37 26.31 24.66
N PRO A 335 34.62 27.38 24.30
CA PRO A 335 33.77 28.19 25.19
C PRO A 335 32.33 28.35 24.64
N LYS A 336 31.40 28.89 25.44
CA LYS A 336 30.12 29.45 24.96
C LYS A 336 30.16 30.99 25.00
N PRO A 337 29.68 31.67 23.95
CA PRO A 337 29.18 33.05 24.00
C PRO A 337 27.63 33.06 23.83
N PRO A 338 26.92 34.20 23.83
CA PRO A 338 26.12 34.53 25.01
C PRO A 338 24.61 34.44 24.77
N ARG A 339 23.87 34.59 25.88
CA ARG A 339 22.41 34.68 25.92
C ARG A 339 22.03 36.15 25.85
N ASP A 340 21.39 36.58 24.78
CA ASP A 340 20.83 37.93 24.67
C ASP A 340 19.31 37.90 24.93
N THR A 341 18.80 38.97 25.55
CA THR A 341 17.40 39.08 25.97
C THR A 341 16.79 40.38 25.48
N SER A 342 15.83 40.29 24.57
CA SER A 342 14.95 41.41 24.19
C SER A 342 13.51 40.91 24.01
N LYS A 343 12.55 41.83 24.20
CA LYS A 343 11.11 41.56 24.42
C LYS A 343 10.28 41.78 23.13
N LEU A 344 8.96 41.57 23.28
CA LEU A 344 7.85 41.92 22.36
C LEU A 344 7.62 40.89 21.23
N ASP A 345 6.40 40.51 20.86
CA ASP A 345 5.11 40.54 21.57
C ASP A 345 4.13 39.58 20.85
N GLY A 346 3.14 39.07 21.57
CA GLY A 346 1.86 38.54 21.04
C GLY A 346 1.88 37.49 19.91
N ILE A 347 1.59 36.23 20.25
CA ILE A 347 0.40 35.46 19.79
C ILE A 347 0.41 34.12 20.55
N GLU A 348 -0.53 33.97 21.47
CA GLU A 348 -0.81 32.67 22.09
C GLU A 348 -1.60 31.80 21.11
N ARG A 349 -1.01 30.67 20.69
CA ARG A 349 -1.75 29.52 20.16
C ARG A 349 -1.18 28.24 20.75
N HIS A 350 -1.82 27.74 21.80
CA HIS A 350 -1.45 26.47 22.44
C HIS A 350 -1.81 25.27 21.54
N GLY A 351 -0.95 24.98 20.58
CA GLY A 351 -0.88 23.70 19.87
C GLY A 351 0.54 23.16 19.97
N LYS A 352 0.85 22.38 21.01
CA LYS A 352 2.15 21.70 21.12
C LYS A 352 2.25 20.62 20.05
N ILE A 353 2.89 20.96 18.93
CA ILE A 353 3.36 19.96 17.96
C ILE A 353 4.42 19.10 18.69
N ILE A 354 4.03 17.89 19.08
CA ILE A 354 4.95 16.90 19.63
C ILE A 354 5.91 16.50 18.51
N LYS A 355 7.20 16.85 18.68
CA LYS A 355 8.25 16.31 17.81
C LYS A 355 8.35 14.81 18.08
N ALA A 356 8.18 14.01 17.03
CA ALA A 356 8.28 12.56 17.10
C ALA A 356 9.75 12.10 17.20
N ASP A 357 10.37 12.30 18.36
CA ASP A 357 11.62 11.61 18.69
C ASP A 357 11.30 10.13 18.97
N ARG A 358 12.02 9.26 18.26
CA ARG A 358 11.84 7.80 18.27
C ARG A 358 12.35 7.25 19.61
N PRO A 359 11.51 6.66 20.49
CA PRO A 359 11.98 6.18 21.78
C PRO A 359 12.81 4.90 21.62
N ASP A 360 14.00 4.91 22.22
CA ASP A 360 14.87 3.74 22.33
C ASP A 360 14.37 2.85 23.49
N ILE A 361 13.90 1.64 23.17
CA ILE A 361 13.17 0.79 24.12
C ILE A 361 14.13 -0.18 24.80
N THR A 362 14.80 0.29 25.86
CA THR A 362 15.33 -0.60 26.90
C THR A 362 14.22 -0.96 27.90
N ALA A 363 14.21 -2.22 28.33
CA ALA A 363 13.00 -2.84 28.88
C ALA A 363 12.56 -2.30 30.24
N THR A 364 11.30 -1.90 30.36
CA THR A 364 10.57 -1.90 31.64
C THR A 364 9.27 -2.69 31.54
N LYS A 365 9.18 -3.74 32.36
CA LYS A 365 8.03 -4.65 32.46
C LYS A 365 6.91 -3.98 33.26
N LYS A 366 5.96 -3.33 32.58
CA LYS A 366 4.74 -2.78 33.18
C LYS A 366 3.51 -3.65 32.91
N VAL A 367 2.57 -3.61 33.86
CA VAL A 367 1.37 -4.46 33.85
C VAL A 367 0.39 -3.99 32.77
N ARG A 368 -0.07 -4.93 31.95
CA ARG A 368 -1.04 -4.71 30.86
C ARG A 368 -2.39 -4.29 31.46
N ALA A 369 -2.73 -2.99 31.40
CA ALA A 369 -4.08 -2.53 31.72
C ALA A 369 -5.09 -3.23 30.79
N GLY A 370 -6.14 -3.83 31.36
CA GLY A 370 -7.06 -4.68 30.60
C GLY A 370 -7.87 -3.88 29.57
N THR A 371 -7.93 -4.40 28.34
CA THR A 371 -8.72 -3.83 27.22
C THR A 371 -10.19 -3.60 27.57
N GLY A 372 -10.75 -4.39 28.49
CA GLY A 372 -12.13 -4.23 28.98
C GLY A 372 -12.44 -2.93 29.71
N ALA A 373 -11.45 -2.19 30.24
CA ALA A 373 -11.71 -0.87 30.83
C ALA A 373 -12.00 0.19 29.75
N LEU A 374 -11.22 0.17 28.66
CA LEU A 374 -11.34 1.13 27.57
C LEU A 374 -12.56 0.86 26.67
N ALA A 375 -12.92 -0.42 26.46
CA ALA A 375 -14.10 -0.80 25.67
C ALA A 375 -15.43 -0.27 26.26
N ASN A 376 -15.44 0.08 27.56
CA ASN A 376 -16.58 0.66 28.26
C ASN A 376 -16.55 2.19 28.34
N GLU A 377 -15.50 2.86 27.85
CA GLU A 377 -15.42 4.34 27.81
C GLU A 377 -16.26 4.88 26.64
N PRO A 378 -17.37 5.60 26.86
CA PRO A 378 -18.25 6.04 25.76
C PRO A 378 -17.53 6.95 24.75
N ALA A 379 -16.59 7.76 25.23
CA ALA A 379 -15.74 8.61 24.41
C ALA A 379 -14.85 7.81 23.44
N PHE A 380 -14.37 6.62 23.83
CA PHE A 380 -13.56 5.77 22.96
C PHE A 380 -14.43 5.15 21.85
N THR A 381 -15.59 4.60 22.21
CA THR A 381 -16.54 4.04 21.23
C THR A 381 -17.02 5.11 20.25
N GLU A 382 -17.30 6.32 20.72
CA GLU A 382 -17.73 7.41 19.85
C GLU A 382 -16.60 7.92 18.95
N ALA A 383 -15.38 8.06 19.46
CA ALA A 383 -14.22 8.40 18.64
C ALA A 383 -13.94 7.36 17.54
N GLN A 384 -14.13 6.07 17.81
CA GLN A 384 -14.05 5.02 16.77
C GLN A 384 -15.12 5.17 15.68
N LYS A 385 -16.37 5.49 16.05
CA LYS A 385 -17.43 5.78 15.07
C LYS A 385 -17.08 7.00 14.23
N LEU A 386 -16.66 8.09 14.86
CA LEU A 386 -16.26 9.32 14.17
C LEU A 386 -15.08 9.06 13.21
N LEU A 387 -14.06 8.29 13.62
CA LEU A 387 -12.96 7.89 12.75
C LEU A 387 -13.45 7.08 11.54
N ASN A 388 -14.41 6.17 11.70
CA ASN A 388 -14.95 5.41 10.57
C ASN A 388 -15.77 6.29 9.61
N VAL A 389 -16.59 7.23 10.11
CA VAL A 389 -17.28 8.21 9.26
C VAL A 389 -16.29 9.15 8.56
N ALA A 390 -15.24 9.57 9.26
CA ALA A 390 -14.16 10.36 8.70
C ALA A 390 -13.38 9.63 7.60
N ARG A 391 -13.10 8.33 7.75
CA ARG A 391 -12.49 7.50 6.70
C ARG A 391 -13.33 7.50 5.41
N VAL A 392 -14.65 7.34 5.52
CA VAL A 392 -15.55 7.39 4.35
C VAL A 392 -15.54 8.78 3.72
N ALA A 393 -15.65 9.84 4.52
CA ALA A 393 -15.54 11.22 4.02
C ALA A 393 -14.17 11.48 3.38
N TYR A 394 -13.09 10.94 3.93
CA TYR A 394 -11.74 11.08 3.42
C TYR A 394 -11.54 10.37 2.07
N ARG A 395 -12.03 9.14 1.90
CA ARG A 395 -11.99 8.43 0.59
C ARG A 395 -12.75 9.21 -0.50
N ASN A 396 -13.87 9.84 -0.12
CA ASN A 396 -14.63 10.73 -1.01
C ASN A 396 -13.99 12.11 -1.21
N SER A 397 -12.95 12.44 -0.45
CA SER A 397 -12.17 13.68 -0.60
C SER A 397 -10.96 13.57 -1.52
N MET A 398 -10.70 12.38 -2.06
CA MET A 398 -9.64 12.17 -3.05
C MET A 398 -9.90 13.00 -4.31
N PRO A 399 -8.83 13.48 -5.00
CA PRO A 399 -8.95 14.21 -6.26
C PRO A 399 -9.85 13.52 -7.29
N GLY A 400 -10.49 14.31 -8.15
CA GLY A 400 -11.39 13.83 -9.20
C GLY A 400 -12.76 13.30 -8.72
N ARG A 401 -13.00 13.20 -7.40
CA ARG A 401 -14.35 12.95 -6.85
C ARG A 401 -15.19 14.24 -6.89
N PRO A 402 -16.50 14.18 -7.24
CA PRO A 402 -17.40 15.31 -7.04
C PRO A 402 -17.39 15.76 -5.58
N ASP A 403 -17.44 17.08 -5.35
CA ASP A 403 -17.44 17.66 -4.00
C ASP A 403 -16.26 17.26 -3.09
N ALA A 404 -15.13 16.80 -3.66
CA ALA A 404 -13.93 16.39 -2.92
C ALA A 404 -13.49 17.39 -1.83
N VAL A 405 -13.51 18.69 -2.13
CA VAL A 405 -13.16 19.76 -1.18
C VAL A 405 -14.13 19.87 0.00
N LYS A 406 -15.43 19.62 -0.22
CA LYS A 406 -16.45 19.57 0.85
C LYS A 406 -16.26 18.31 1.69
N HIS A 407 -15.98 17.18 1.04
CA HIS A 407 -15.67 15.91 1.70
C HIS A 407 -14.41 16.01 2.57
N ALA A 408 -13.35 16.70 2.09
CA ALA A 408 -12.15 17.01 2.87
C ALA A 408 -12.49 17.85 4.12
N LYS A 409 -13.35 18.88 3.96
CA LYS A 409 -13.79 19.73 5.08
C LYS A 409 -14.50 18.90 6.15
N ARG A 410 -15.47 18.09 5.71
CA ARG A 410 -16.26 17.22 6.59
C ARG A 410 -15.39 16.17 7.28
N ALA A 411 -14.42 15.57 6.57
CA ALA A 411 -13.49 14.63 7.17
C ALA A 411 -12.64 15.31 8.27
N GLN A 412 -12.09 16.50 8.01
CA GLN A 412 -11.35 17.29 8.98
C GLN A 412 -12.19 17.62 10.23
N GLU A 413 -13.38 18.19 10.05
CA GLU A 413 -14.29 18.58 11.15
C GLU A 413 -14.70 17.39 12.03
N ILE A 414 -14.80 16.18 11.46
CA ILE A 414 -15.11 14.95 12.21
C ILE A 414 -13.87 14.41 12.94
N LEU A 415 -12.69 14.49 12.33
CA LEU A 415 -11.43 14.06 12.96
C LEU A 415 -11.00 14.99 14.10
N GLU A 416 -11.25 16.29 13.99
CA GLU A 416 -11.04 17.25 15.08
C GLU A 416 -11.92 16.88 16.29
N ARG A 417 -13.21 16.56 16.09
CA ARG A 417 -14.05 16.03 17.18
C ARG A 417 -13.58 14.69 17.73
N ALA A 418 -13.02 13.82 16.89
CA ALA A 418 -12.50 12.54 17.32
C ALA A 418 -11.22 12.68 18.16
N ILE A 419 -10.32 13.63 17.83
CA ILE A 419 -9.10 13.85 18.63
C ILE A 419 -9.41 14.49 19.99
N ASP A 420 -10.41 15.37 20.06
CA ASP A 420 -10.89 15.95 21.33
C ASP A 420 -11.43 14.90 22.31
N LEU A 421 -12.03 13.80 21.81
CA LEU A 421 -12.45 12.67 22.64
C LEU A 421 -11.30 11.74 23.03
N ILE A 422 -10.25 11.65 22.20
CA ILE A 422 -9.13 10.71 22.38
C ILE A 422 -8.03 11.30 23.28
N ASN A 423 -7.75 12.60 23.20
CA ASN A 423 -6.68 13.23 23.98
C ASN A 423 -6.83 13.02 25.51
N PRO A 424 -8.00 13.24 26.14
CA PRO A 424 -8.17 13.01 27.57
C PRO A 424 -8.04 11.53 27.96
N LEU A 425 -8.38 10.62 27.03
CA LEU A 425 -8.19 9.19 27.23
C LEU A 425 -6.72 8.80 27.14
N LEU A 426 -5.93 9.43 26.26
CA LEU A 426 -4.49 9.17 26.13
C LEU A 426 -3.74 9.59 27.40
N ASP A 427 -4.13 10.71 28.03
CA ASP A 427 -3.62 11.12 29.33
C ASP A 427 -4.00 10.13 30.45
N LYS A 428 -5.22 9.58 30.39
CA LYS A 428 -5.76 8.60 31.37
C LYS A 428 -5.18 7.18 31.20
N TYR A 429 -4.86 6.78 29.97
CA TYR A 429 -4.43 5.44 29.59
C TYR A 429 -3.22 5.46 28.62
N PRO A 430 -2.08 6.08 28.99
CA PRO A 430 -0.97 6.35 28.08
C PRO A 430 -0.30 5.08 27.52
N ASP A 431 -0.33 3.99 28.28
CA ASP A 431 0.25 2.69 27.90
C ASP A 431 -0.74 1.83 27.07
N ASN A 432 -1.92 2.34 26.68
CA ASN A 432 -2.91 1.57 25.92
C ASN A 432 -2.65 1.60 24.40
N TYR A 433 -2.32 0.43 23.85
CA TYR A 433 -1.99 0.25 22.44
C TYR A 433 -3.14 0.59 21.47
N GLU A 434 -4.37 0.13 21.75
CA GLU A 434 -5.52 0.35 20.85
C GLU A 434 -5.87 1.83 20.78
N LEU A 435 -5.80 2.53 21.93
CA LEU A 435 -6.03 3.96 22.02
C LEU A 435 -4.94 4.76 21.29
N GLY A 436 -3.67 4.39 21.48
CA GLY A 436 -2.54 4.99 20.77
C GLY A 436 -2.66 4.84 19.25
N GLN A 437 -3.10 3.68 18.77
CA GLN A 437 -3.36 3.41 17.36
C GLN A 437 -4.49 4.27 16.78
N VAL A 438 -5.61 4.41 17.50
CA VAL A 438 -6.72 5.31 17.09
C VAL A 438 -6.24 6.77 17.03
N GLY A 439 -5.51 7.25 18.04
CA GLY A 439 -4.95 8.60 18.06
C GLY A 439 -3.95 8.87 16.92
N GLN A 440 -3.07 7.90 16.63
CA GLN A 440 -2.16 7.95 15.48
C GLN A 440 -2.92 8.04 14.15
N GLN A 441 -3.93 7.18 13.95
CA GLN A 441 -4.76 7.18 12.74
C GLN A 441 -5.50 8.51 12.52
N ILE A 442 -6.05 9.10 13.59
CA ILE A 442 -6.72 10.42 13.52
C ILE A 442 -5.73 11.52 13.15
N SER A 443 -4.61 11.60 13.86
CA SER A 443 -3.55 12.60 13.60
C SER A 443 -2.99 12.50 12.19
N TYR A 444 -2.84 11.27 11.69
CA TYR A 444 -2.33 10.98 10.35
C TYR A 444 -3.30 11.43 9.25
N LEU A 445 -4.60 11.12 9.39
CA LEU A 445 -5.63 11.56 8.45
C LEU A 445 -5.81 13.09 8.46
N LEU A 446 -5.73 13.74 9.63
CA LEU A 446 -5.73 15.21 9.72
C LEU A 446 -4.56 15.81 8.95
N HIS A 447 -3.34 15.32 9.18
CA HIS A 447 -2.14 15.77 8.47
C HIS A 447 -2.27 15.56 6.95
N ALA A 448 -2.80 14.42 6.51
CA ALA A 448 -3.07 14.14 5.11
C ALA A 448 -4.05 15.15 4.47
N ILE A 449 -5.17 15.44 5.13
CA ILE A 449 -6.16 16.41 4.64
C ILE A 449 -5.56 17.83 4.57
N ILE A 450 -4.84 18.25 5.61
CA ILE A 450 -4.22 19.57 5.68
C ILE A 450 -3.17 19.72 4.56
N LYS A 451 -2.33 18.71 4.34
CA LYS A 451 -1.33 18.72 3.26
C LYS A 451 -1.99 18.78 1.88
N ASN A 452 -3.00 17.95 1.62
CA ASN A 452 -3.70 17.91 0.34
C ASN A 452 -4.49 19.21 0.05
N ARG A 453 -4.84 19.99 1.07
CA ARG A 453 -5.48 21.32 0.93
C ARG A 453 -4.51 22.44 0.52
N GLY A 454 -3.20 22.24 0.62
CA GLY A 454 -2.18 23.24 0.26
C GLY A 454 -1.99 23.46 -1.24
N PHE A 455 -2.67 22.69 -2.10
CA PHE A 455 -2.48 22.67 -3.56
C PHE A 455 -3.74 23.13 -4.34
N GLY A 456 -4.67 23.82 -3.68
CA GLY A 456 -5.96 24.30 -4.26
C GLY A 456 -5.92 25.72 -4.80
#